data_AF-A0A6A3XJA2-F1
#
_entry.id   AF-A0A6A3XJA2-F1
#
_cell.length_a   1.000
_cell.length_b   1.000
_cell.length_c   1.000
_cell.angle_alpha   90.00
_cell.angle_beta   90.00
_cell.angle_gamma   90.00
#
_symmetry.space_group_name_H-M   'P 1'
#
loop_
_entity.id
_entity.type
_entity.pdbx_description
1 polymer ?
#
loop_
_entity_poly.entity_id
_entity_poly.type
_entity_poly.pdbx_seq_one_letter_code
_entity_poly.pdbx_strand_id
1 'polypeptide(L)'
;MKIFAAAIAAYALTATTVSADGDEGASWGYKTNDTSMAAPDQWTEHYSTCGGQRQSPIDIESTTGCISEKRSLAFSGSCADFNVTQSDESFMASVNGGSCAVSANGASYNMLQFHMHVPRSTL
;
A
#
# COMPACT_ATOMS: atom_id res chain seq x y z
N MET A 1 -13.90 58.50 -0.33
CA MET A 1 -13.51 57.18 -0.88
C MET A 1 -12.75 56.43 0.22
N LYS A 2 -13.36 55.41 0.84
CA LYS A 2 -12.69 54.53 1.82
C LYS A 2 -12.49 53.19 1.14
N ILE A 3 -11.23 52.85 0.88
CA ILE A 3 -10.81 51.58 0.29
C ILE A 3 -10.79 50.54 1.40
N PHE A 4 -11.67 49.54 1.32
CA PHE A 4 -11.65 48.36 2.17
C PHE A 4 -10.66 47.36 1.55
N ALA A 5 -9.55 47.12 2.23
CA ALA A 5 -8.61 46.06 1.85
C ALA A 5 -9.18 44.72 2.32
N ALA A 6 -9.54 43.85 1.38
CA ALA A 6 -9.92 42.47 1.66
C ALA A 6 -8.64 41.65 1.92
N ALA A 7 -8.47 41.16 3.15
CA ALA A 7 -7.42 40.23 3.49
C ALA A 7 -7.78 38.83 2.95
N ILE A 8 -7.05 38.37 1.92
CA ILE A 8 -7.16 37.00 1.41
C ILE A 8 -6.26 36.14 2.30
N ALA A 9 -6.87 35.37 3.20
CA ALA A 9 -6.16 34.35 3.98
C ALA A 9 -5.86 33.15 3.08
N ALA A 10 -4.60 32.99 2.67
CA ALA A 10 -4.14 31.79 1.97
C ALA A 10 -4.05 30.63 2.97
N TYR A 11 -4.99 29.68 2.89
CA TYR A 11 -4.86 28.40 3.57
C TYR A 11 -3.79 27.57 2.85
N ALA A 12 -2.63 27.41 3.49
CA ALA A 12 -1.61 26.48 3.02
C ALA A 12 -2.17 25.05 3.17
N LEU A 13 -2.43 24.37 2.05
CA LEU A 13 -2.67 22.93 2.04
C LEU A 13 -1.35 22.24 2.41
N THR A 14 -1.21 21.86 3.67
CA THR A 14 -0.13 20.98 4.11
C THR A 14 -0.42 19.59 3.56
N ALA A 15 0.25 19.21 2.47
CA ALA A 15 0.24 17.83 2.00
C ALA A 15 0.87 16.95 3.09
N THR A 16 0.07 16.08 3.70
CA THR A 16 0.58 15.05 4.61
C THR A 16 1.32 14.02 3.78
N THR A 17 2.65 14.16 3.69
CA THR A 17 3.51 13.12 3.15
C THR A 17 3.62 12.01 4.18
N VAL A 18 3.06 10.84 3.89
CA VAL A 18 3.36 9.62 4.64
C VAL A 18 4.73 9.15 4.17
N SER A 19 5.75 9.35 4.99
CA SER A 19 7.03 8.68 4.79
C SER A 19 6.84 7.19 5.11
N ALA A 20 7.28 6.32 4.20
CA ALA A 20 7.55 4.93 4.59
C ALA A 20 8.72 4.99 5.58
N ASP A 21 8.50 4.48 6.79
CA ASP A 21 9.53 4.37 7.81
C ASP A 21 10.45 3.22 7.39
N GLY A 22 11.40 3.52 6.51
CA GLY A 22 12.39 2.57 6.05
C GLY A 22 13.74 3.21 6.26
N ASP A 23 14.47 2.79 7.29
CA ASP A 23 15.94 2.73 7.20
C ASP A 23 16.67 2.01 8.37
N GLU A 24 16.01 1.46 9.41
CA GLU A 24 16.74 0.71 10.48
C GLU A 24 16.08 -0.62 10.91
N GLY A 25 15.46 -1.35 9.99
CA GLY A 25 14.84 -2.63 10.29
C GLY A 25 15.81 -3.82 10.16
N ALA A 26 15.68 -4.82 11.05
CA ALA A 26 16.40 -6.09 10.92
C ALA A 26 16.07 -6.79 9.59
N SER A 27 17.02 -7.53 9.01
CA SER A 27 16.72 -8.34 7.82
C SER A 27 15.52 -9.25 8.09
N TRP A 28 14.58 -9.36 7.13
CA TRP A 28 13.34 -10.11 7.29
C TRP A 28 13.10 -11.03 6.10
N GLY A 29 12.45 -12.16 6.34
CA GLY A 29 12.04 -13.08 5.28
C GLY A 29 11.08 -14.15 5.78
N TYR A 30 10.64 -15.03 4.90
CA TYR A 30 9.72 -16.13 5.24
C TYR A 30 10.40 -17.44 5.65
N LYS A 31 11.73 -17.53 5.51
CA LYS A 31 12.52 -18.73 5.83
C LYS A 31 12.66 -18.92 7.34
N THR A 32 11.81 -19.74 7.95
CA THR A 32 11.84 -20.01 9.41
C THR A 32 13.10 -20.74 9.89
N ASN A 33 13.87 -21.33 8.98
CA ASN A 33 15.12 -22.02 9.28
C ASN A 33 16.37 -21.14 9.10
N ASP A 34 16.22 -19.89 8.66
CA ASP A 34 17.32 -18.94 8.50
C ASP A 34 17.40 -18.01 9.70
N THR A 35 18.40 -18.21 10.56
CA THR A 35 18.59 -17.41 11.78
C THR A 35 19.20 -16.04 11.54
N SER A 36 19.58 -15.72 10.29
CA SER A 36 20.12 -14.40 9.93
C SER A 36 19.04 -13.36 9.64
N MET A 37 17.77 -13.77 9.58
CA MET A 37 16.62 -12.94 9.26
C MET A 37 15.50 -13.18 10.27
N ALA A 38 14.71 -12.15 10.55
CA ALA A 38 13.49 -12.28 11.32
C ALA A 38 12.42 -12.99 10.49
N ALA A 39 11.91 -14.11 11.01
CA ALA A 39 10.77 -14.82 10.46
C ALA A 39 9.43 -14.11 10.82
N PRO A 40 8.29 -14.46 10.19
CA PRO A 40 7.04 -13.72 10.37
C PRO A 40 6.55 -13.58 11.81
N ASP A 41 6.79 -14.58 12.67
CA ASP A 41 6.46 -14.56 14.09
C ASP A 41 7.36 -13.62 14.91
N GLN A 42 8.52 -13.24 14.36
CA GLN A 42 9.50 -12.33 14.96
C GLN A 42 9.40 -10.90 14.41
N TRP A 43 8.66 -10.66 13.32
CA TRP A 43 8.58 -9.33 12.71
C TRP A 43 8.11 -8.27 13.69
N THR A 44 7.21 -8.58 14.62
CA THR A 44 6.73 -7.62 15.62
C THR A 44 7.82 -7.12 16.59
N GLU A 45 8.92 -7.86 16.75
CA GLU A 45 10.04 -7.47 17.63
C GLU A 45 10.86 -6.34 17.01
N HIS A 46 10.87 -6.26 15.68
CA HIS A 46 11.65 -5.28 14.89
C HIS A 46 10.76 -4.22 14.21
N TYR A 47 9.50 -4.57 13.95
CA TYR A 47 8.52 -3.78 13.21
C TYR A 47 7.20 -3.79 13.96
N SER A 48 7.05 -2.88 14.92
CA SER A 48 5.90 -2.85 15.84
C SER A 48 4.54 -2.85 15.13
N THR A 49 4.45 -2.27 13.93
CA THR A 49 3.22 -2.25 13.14
C THR A 49 2.77 -3.64 12.67
N CYS A 50 3.70 -4.59 12.48
CA CYS A 50 3.39 -5.98 12.11
C CYS A 50 2.58 -6.70 13.20
N GLY A 51 2.71 -6.30 14.48
CA GLY A 51 1.91 -6.80 15.60
C GLY A 51 0.58 -6.07 15.83
N GLY A 52 0.18 -5.14 14.96
CA GLY A 52 -1.04 -4.36 15.11
C GLY A 52 -2.34 -5.16 14.88
N GLN A 53 -3.49 -4.62 15.27
CA GLN A 53 -4.78 -5.34 15.22
C GLN A 53 -5.48 -5.36 13.84
N ARG A 54 -4.89 -4.75 12.81
CA ARG A 54 -5.49 -4.60 11.47
C ARG A 54 -4.53 -5.02 10.37
N GLN A 55 -3.94 -6.21 10.54
CA GLN A 55 -3.01 -6.77 9.57
C GLN A 55 -3.72 -7.39 8.38
N SER A 56 -2.94 -7.62 7.32
CA SER A 56 -3.24 -8.54 6.24
C SER A 56 -2.11 -9.56 6.15
N PRO A 57 -2.35 -10.76 5.58
CA PRO A 57 -3.63 -11.25 5.04
C PRO A 57 -4.67 -11.61 6.12
N ILE A 58 -5.91 -11.81 5.69
CA ILE A 58 -7.01 -12.37 6.50
C ILE A 58 -7.71 -13.45 5.67
N ASP A 59 -8.47 -14.32 6.34
CA ASP A 59 -9.36 -15.26 5.67
C ASP A 59 -10.62 -14.50 5.22
N ILE A 60 -10.94 -14.57 3.93
CA ILE A 60 -12.12 -13.88 3.37
C ILE A 60 -13.27 -14.88 3.26
N GLU A 61 -14.12 -14.89 4.29
CA GLU A 61 -15.30 -15.75 4.31
C GLU A 61 -16.46 -15.14 3.50
N SER A 62 -17.02 -15.93 2.57
CA SER A 62 -18.25 -15.56 1.87
C SER A 62 -19.47 -16.04 2.65
N THR A 63 -20.02 -15.17 3.50
CA THR A 63 -21.25 -15.48 4.26
C THR A 63 -22.47 -14.90 3.56
N THR A 64 -23.47 -15.74 3.29
CA THR A 64 -24.79 -15.31 2.82
C THR A 64 -25.41 -14.35 3.84
N GLY A 65 -25.64 -13.09 3.47
CA GLY A 65 -26.26 -12.08 4.34
C GLY A 65 -25.38 -10.90 4.73
N CYS A 66 -24.06 -10.96 4.48
CA CYS A 66 -23.18 -9.79 4.55
C CYS A 66 -23.38 -8.89 3.33
N ILE A 67 -24.51 -8.17 3.30
CA ILE A 67 -24.77 -7.13 2.30
C ILE A 67 -24.04 -5.86 2.78
N SER A 68 -22.78 -5.72 2.39
CA SER A 68 -22.09 -4.44 2.51
C SER A 68 -22.45 -3.52 1.34
N GLU A 69 -22.31 -2.21 1.54
CA GLU A 69 -22.43 -1.26 0.44
C GLU A 69 -21.44 -1.63 -0.67
N LYS A 70 -21.96 -1.82 -1.89
CA LYS A 70 -21.12 -2.08 -3.05
C LYS A 70 -20.30 -0.83 -3.34
N ARG A 71 -18.99 -0.91 -3.09
CA ARG A 71 -18.04 0.12 -3.49
C ARG A 71 -17.48 -0.24 -4.86
N SER A 72 -17.64 0.68 -5.80
CA SER A 72 -17.13 0.52 -7.16
C SER A 72 -15.66 0.94 -7.23
N LEU A 73 -14.88 0.17 -7.97
CA LEU A 73 -13.55 0.54 -8.42
C LEU A 73 -13.66 1.03 -9.87
N ALA A 74 -13.07 2.18 -10.18
CA ALA A 74 -13.00 2.70 -11.53
C ALA A 74 -11.53 2.75 -11.98
N PHE A 75 -11.20 1.97 -13.02
CA PHE A 75 -9.86 1.94 -13.60
C PHE A 75 -9.76 2.94 -14.76
N SER A 76 -8.62 3.60 -14.88
CA SER A 76 -8.36 4.60 -15.92
C SER A 76 -6.90 4.58 -16.36
N GLY A 77 -6.61 5.20 -17.51
CA GLY A 77 -5.25 5.30 -18.04
C GLY A 77 -4.73 3.98 -18.62
N SER A 78 -3.43 3.93 -18.89
CA SER A 78 -2.76 2.73 -19.41
C SER A 78 -1.31 2.69 -18.93
N CYS A 79 -0.81 1.49 -18.64
CA CYS A 79 0.60 1.20 -18.37
C CYS A 79 0.95 -0.07 -19.13
N ALA A 80 1.69 0.09 -20.24
CA ALA A 80 2.05 -1.01 -21.12
C ALA A 80 3.38 -1.68 -20.71
N ASP A 81 4.24 -0.94 -20.03
CA ASP A 81 5.62 -1.34 -19.77
C ASP A 81 5.89 -1.43 -18.27
N PHE A 82 6.66 -2.44 -17.88
CA PHE A 82 7.01 -2.73 -16.49
C PHE A 82 8.47 -3.12 -16.35
N ASN A 83 9.11 -2.64 -15.28
CA ASN A 83 10.43 -3.10 -14.84
C ASN A 83 10.24 -4.18 -13.77
N VAL A 84 10.75 -5.39 -14.03
CA VAL A 84 10.64 -6.52 -13.11
C VAL A 84 11.91 -6.63 -12.26
N THR A 85 11.71 -6.76 -10.95
CA THR A 85 12.75 -7.02 -9.96
C THR A 85 12.41 -8.30 -9.20
N GLN A 86 13.43 -9.09 -8.88
CA GLN A 86 13.30 -10.31 -8.09
C GLN A 86 14.10 -10.14 -6.80
N SER A 87 13.47 -10.46 -5.67
CA SER A 87 14.15 -10.68 -4.39
C SER A 87 14.01 -12.15 -3.97
N ASP A 88 14.64 -12.51 -2.87
CA ASP A 88 14.45 -13.81 -2.22
C ASP A 88 13.00 -14.05 -1.79
N GLU A 89 12.23 -12.98 -1.58
CA GLU A 89 10.87 -13.04 -1.02
C GLU A 89 9.77 -12.90 -2.09
N SER A 90 10.01 -12.22 -3.22
CA SER A 90 8.96 -11.98 -4.23
C SER A 90 9.49 -11.54 -5.60
N PHE A 91 8.61 -11.57 -6.60
CA PHE A 91 8.76 -10.82 -7.84
C PHE A 91 7.90 -9.55 -7.78
N MET A 92 8.50 -8.40 -8.07
CA MET A 92 7.83 -7.11 -8.13
C MET A 92 7.98 -6.51 -9.53
N ALA A 93 6.86 -6.13 -10.14
CA ALA A 93 6.80 -5.43 -11.40
C ALA A 93 6.37 -3.97 -11.15
N SER A 94 7.29 -3.04 -11.37
CA SER A 94 7.04 -1.60 -11.23
C SER A 94 6.65 -0.98 -12.57
N VAL A 95 5.67 -0.08 -12.58
CA VAL A 95 5.22 0.63 -13.77
C VAL A 95 6.38 1.43 -14.37
N ASN A 96 6.63 1.25 -15.67
CA ASN A 96 7.64 2.00 -16.42
C ASN A 96 6.97 2.92 -17.44
N GLY A 97 6.44 4.04 -16.95
CA GLY A 97 5.67 4.98 -17.75
C GLY A 97 4.20 4.57 -17.92
N GLY A 98 3.37 5.56 -18.24
CA GLY A 98 1.92 5.41 -18.31
C GLY A 98 1.16 6.26 -17.29
N SER A 99 -0.14 6.05 -17.22
CA SER A 99 -1.08 6.82 -16.39
C SER A 99 -2.15 5.94 -15.72
N CYS A 100 -1.90 4.63 -15.63
CA CYS A 100 -2.85 3.71 -15.05
C CYS A 100 -3.11 4.04 -13.58
N ALA A 101 -4.39 4.14 -13.23
CA ALA A 101 -4.84 4.51 -11.90
C ALA A 101 -6.15 3.79 -11.57
N VAL A 102 -6.45 3.71 -10.27
CA VAL A 102 -7.74 3.26 -9.75
C VAL A 102 -8.35 4.36 -8.90
N SER A 103 -9.64 4.64 -9.12
CA SER A 103 -10.43 5.51 -8.27
C SER A 103 -11.36 4.70 -7.37
N ALA A 104 -11.34 5.03 -6.08
CA ALA A 104 -12.16 4.41 -5.05
C ALA A 104 -12.48 5.44 -3.95
N ASN A 105 -13.73 5.48 -3.48
CA ASN A 105 -14.18 6.36 -2.39
C ASN A 105 -13.83 7.85 -2.58
N GLY A 106 -13.92 8.36 -3.81
CA GLY A 106 -13.62 9.76 -4.13
C GLY A 106 -12.12 10.11 -4.19
N ALA A 107 -11.24 9.13 -4.02
CA ALA A 107 -9.79 9.28 -4.17
C ALA A 107 -9.29 8.52 -5.40
N SER A 108 -8.21 9.02 -6.01
CA SER A 108 -7.52 8.38 -7.13
C SER A 108 -6.11 7.95 -6.70
N TYR A 109 -5.72 6.74 -7.09
CA TYR A 109 -4.46 6.11 -6.72
C TYR A 109 -3.74 5.66 -8.00
N ASN A 110 -2.55 6.20 -8.24
CA ASN A 110 -1.69 5.76 -9.33
C ASN A 110 -1.15 4.36 -9.05
N MET A 111 -1.14 3.49 -10.05
CA MET A 111 -0.49 2.19 -9.93
C MET A 111 1.03 2.39 -10.00
N LEU A 112 1.74 1.97 -8.96
CA LEU A 112 3.19 2.04 -8.90
C LEU A 112 3.84 0.69 -9.20
N GLN A 113 3.27 -0.38 -8.65
CA GLN A 113 3.76 -1.75 -8.81
C GLN A 113 2.65 -2.77 -8.54
N PHE A 114 2.90 -4.01 -8.95
CA PHE A 114 2.29 -5.20 -8.37
C PHE A 114 3.38 -6.21 -8.00
N HIS A 115 3.07 -7.10 -7.06
CA HIS A 115 3.97 -8.16 -6.62
C HIS A 115 3.21 -9.48 -6.45
N MET A 116 3.95 -10.58 -6.43
CA MET A 116 3.39 -11.93 -6.45
C MET A 116 3.76 -12.69 -5.18
N HIS A 117 2.80 -13.46 -4.64
CA HIS A 117 3.00 -14.37 -3.51
C HIS A 117 2.68 -15.80 -3.94
N VAL A 118 3.51 -16.76 -3.52
CA VAL A 118 3.28 -18.20 -3.73
C VAL A 118 3.66 -18.95 -2.46
N PRO A 119 2.73 -19.68 -1.79
CA PRO A 119 1.30 -19.82 -2.09
C PRO A 119 0.50 -18.53 -1.84
N ARG A 120 -0.81 -18.55 -2.10
CA ARG A 120 -1.70 -17.40 -1.83
C ARG A 120 -1.59 -16.97 -0.36
N SER A 121 -1.53 -15.66 -0.12
CA SER A 121 -1.50 -15.12 1.25
C SER A 121 -2.89 -15.09 1.89
N THR A 122 -3.97 -14.95 1.10
CA THR A 122 -5.36 -14.98 1.57
C THR A 122 -5.92 -16.41 1.51
N LEU A 123 -6.55 -16.90 2.58
CA LEU A 123 -7.31 -18.16 2.58
C LEU A 123 -8.81 -18.01 2.30
#